data_AF-A0A6S6TTA5-F1
#
_entry.id   AF-A0A6S6TTA5-F1
#
_cell.length_a   1.000
_cell.length_b   1.000
_cell.length_c   1.000
_cell.angle_alpha   90.00
_cell.angle_beta   90.00
_cell.angle_gamma   90.00
#
_symmetry.space_group_name_H-M   'P 1'
#
loop_
_entity.id
_entity.type
_entity.pdbx_description
1 polymer ?
#
loop_
_entity_poly.entity_id
_entity_poly.type
_entity_poly.pdbx_seq_one_letter_code
_entity_poly.pdbx_strand_id
1 'polypeptide(L)' 'MNIEFIEAKLGEITKELENEVMSILMDESLDKKQTNLHMKPLTSTKQILNNALDSIKMVDKLGREKIEESNE' A
#
# COMPACT_ATOMS: atom_id res chain seq x y z
N MET A 1 8.39 -14.31 9.02
CA MET A 1 8.56 -13.80 7.64
C MET A 1 9.47 -12.56 7.67
N ASN A 2 10.18 -12.17 6.59
CA ASN A 2 10.93 -10.90 6.59
C ASN A 2 9.98 -9.73 6.25
N ILE A 3 9.22 -9.28 7.24
CA ILE A 3 8.23 -8.20 7.08
C ILE A 3 8.89 -6.88 6.74
N GLU A 4 10.02 -6.55 7.37
CA GLU A 4 10.73 -5.28 7.15
C GLU A 4 11.12 -5.11 5.68
N PHE A 5 11.57 -6.19 5.03
CA PHE A 5 11.87 -6.18 3.60
C PHE A 5 10.61 -5.96 2.74
N ILE A 6 9.48 -6.59 3.09
CA ILE A 6 8.21 -6.44 2.38
C ILE A 6 7.68 -5.00 2.53
N GLU A 7 7.75 -4.44 3.74
CA GLU A 7 7.40 -3.04 4.02
C GLU A 7 8.23 -2.07 3.20
N ALA A 8 9.56 -2.28 3.15
CA ALA A 8 10.45 -1.43 2.36
C ALA A 8 10.06 -1.45 0.88
N LYS A 9 9.77 -2.63 0.31
CA LYS A 9 9.38 -2.76 -1.10
C LYS A 9 8.00 -2.18 -1.41
N LEU A 10 7.01 -2.40 -0.55
CA LEU A 10 5.70 -1.76 -0.70
C LEU A 10 5.77 -0.24 -0.52
N GLY A 11 6.69 0.24 0.33
CA GLY A 11 6.98 1.67 0.49
C GLY A 11 7.58 2.29 -0.77
N GLU A 12 8.52 1.61 -1.44
CA GLU A 12 9.04 2.04 -2.75
C GLU A 12 7.91 2.18 -3.78
N ILE A 13 7.04 1.18 -3.90
CA ILE A 13 5.89 1.20 -4.83
C ILE A 13 4.90 2.33 -4.48
N THR A 14 4.65 2.55 -3.18
CA THR A 14 3.75 3.62 -2.72
C THR A 14 4.31 5.00 -3.09
N LYS A 15 5.64 5.18 -2.98
CA LYS A 15 6.30 6.43 -3.37
C LYS A 15 6.20 6.69 -4.87
N GLU A 16 6.30 5.65 -5.70
CA GLU A 16 6.08 5.78 -7.15
C GLU A 16 4.64 6.19 -7.47
N LEU A 17 3.64 5.58 -6.79
CA LEU A 17 2.23 5.98 -6.92
C LEU A 17 2.00 7.43 -6.52
N GLU A 18 2.66 7.92 -5.48
CA GLU A 18 2.57 9.32 -5.04
C GLU A 18 3.17 10.28 -6.07
N ASN A 19 4.26 9.90 -6.74
CA ASN A 19 4.82 10.69 -7.84
C ASN A 19 3.86 10.75 -9.04
N GLU A 20 3.18 9.65 -9.35
CA GLU A 20 2.17 9.60 -10.42
C GLU A 20 0.96 10.49 -10.07
N VAL A 21 0.46 10.41 -8.83
CA VAL A 21 -0.57 11.33 -8.31
C VAL A 21 -0.16 12.77 -8.48
N MET A 22 1.06 13.12 -8.06
CA MET A 22 1.56 14.50 -8.17
C MET A 22 1.62 14.95 -9.63
N SER A 23 2.03 14.07 -10.54
CA SER A 23 2.08 14.38 -11.97
C SER A 23 0.70 14.69 -12.54
N ILE A 24 -0.34 13.93 -12.13
CA ILE A 24 -1.74 14.17 -12.54
C ILE A 24 -2.28 15.47 -11.95
N LEU A 25 -1.95 15.79 -10.70
CA LEU A 25 -2.42 17.01 -10.04
C LEU A 25 -1.76 18.27 -10.61
N MET A 26 -0.54 18.15 -11.15
CA MET A 26 0.18 19.25 -11.79
C MET A 26 -0.19 19.43 -13.27
N ASP A 27 -0.94 18.51 -13.86
CA ASP A 27 -1.35 18.60 -15.25
C ASP A 27 -2.50 19.60 -15.44
N GLU A 28 -2.13 20.83 -15.83
CA GLU A 28 -3.07 21.92 -16.09
C GLU A 28 -4.01 21.65 -17.29
N SER A 29 -3.72 20.64 -18.11
CA SER A 29 -4.57 20.25 -19.23
C SER A 29 -5.78 19.41 -18.82
N LEU A 30 -5.77 18.85 -17.61
CA LEU A 30 -6.85 18.01 -17.10
C LEU A 30 -7.92 18.85 -16.40
N ASP A 31 -9.17 18.64 -16.81
CA ASP A 31 -10.30 19.14 -16.04
C ASP A 31 -10.53 18.28 -14.78
N LYS A 32 -11.32 18.80 -13.83
CA LYS A 32 -11.65 18.12 -12.58
C LYS A 32 -12.20 16.70 -12.77
N LYS A 33 -12.95 16.44 -13.85
CA LYS A 33 -13.53 15.12 -14.12
C LYS A 33 -12.45 14.15 -14.59
N GLN A 34 -11.54 14.61 -15.44
CA GLN A 34 -10.40 13.84 -15.93
C GLN A 34 -9.41 13.55 -14.81
N THR A 35 -9.01 14.55 -14.01
CA THR A 35 -8.17 14.36 -12.82
C THR A 35 -8.77 13.28 -11.91
N ASN A 36 -10.06 13.36 -11.61
CA ASN A 36 -10.73 12.34 -10.78
C ASN A 36 -10.72 10.94 -11.41
N LEU A 37 -10.85 10.84 -12.74
CA LEU A 37 -10.81 9.56 -13.45
C LEU A 37 -9.42 8.92 -13.35
N HIS A 38 -8.36 9.70 -13.53
CA HIS A 38 -6.98 9.26 -13.39
C HIS A 38 -6.59 8.93 -11.94
N MET A 39 -7.15 9.65 -10.96
CA MET A 39 -6.88 9.43 -9.53
C MET A 39 -7.53 8.17 -8.94
N LYS A 40 -8.66 7.71 -9.51
CA LYS A 40 -9.39 6.51 -9.04
C LYS A 40 -8.55 5.24 -8.99
N PRO A 41 -7.87 4.81 -10.08
CA PRO A 41 -7.04 3.62 -10.04
C PRO A 41 -5.91 3.77 -9.01
N LEU A 42 -5.27 4.93 -8.90
CA LEU A 42 -4.17 5.17 -7.95
C LEU A 42 -4.61 5.05 -6.49
N THR A 43 -5.78 5.61 -6.18
CA THR A 43 -6.40 5.50 -4.86
C THR A 43 -6.69 4.03 -4.51
N SER A 44 -7.29 3.31 -5.45
CA SER A 44 -7.59 1.88 -5.27
C SER A 44 -6.31 1.05 -5.10
N THR A 45 -5.28 1.31 -5.90
CA THR A 45 -4.00 0.60 -5.82
C THR A 45 -3.33 0.83 -4.47
N LYS A 46 -3.23 2.08 -3.99
CA LYS A 46 -2.66 2.38 -2.66
C LYS A 46 -3.42 1.66 -1.54
N GLN A 47 -4.75 1.61 -1.62
CA GLN A 47 -5.56 0.89 -0.64
C GLN A 47 -5.32 -0.63 -0.68
N ILE A 48 -5.18 -1.23 -1.87
CA ILE A 48 -4.86 -2.65 -2.01
C ILE A 48 -3.50 -2.97 -1.38
N LEU A 49 -2.47 -2.15 -1.62
CA LEU A 49 -1.13 -2.34 -1.05
C LEU A 49 -1.14 -2.27 0.48
N ASN A 50 -1.85 -1.27 1.04
CA ASN A 50 -2.00 -1.14 2.49
C ASN A 50 -2.71 -2.36 3.09
N ASN A 51 -3.85 -2.76 2.51
CA ASN A 51 -4.61 -3.93 2.98
C ASN A 51 -3.78 -5.22 2.91
N ALA A 52 -2.97 -5.38 1.86
CA ALA A 52 -2.08 -6.52 1.71
C ALA A 52 -0.99 -6.53 2.80
N LEU A 53 -0.37 -5.37 3.07
CA LEU A 53 0.64 -5.25 4.12
C LEU A 53 0.05 -5.55 5.51
N ASP A 54 -1.12 -5.00 5.80
CA ASP A 54 -1.82 -5.23 7.06
C ASP A 54 -2.19 -6.70 7.24
N SER A 55 -2.66 -7.36 6.17
CA SER A 55 -2.96 -8.79 6.18
C SER A 55 -1.71 -9.64 6.45
N ILE A 56 -0.57 -9.28 5.84
CA ILE A 56 0.71 -9.96 6.06
C ILE A 56 1.16 -9.82 7.52
N LYS A 57 1.10 -8.61 8.07
CA LYS A 57 1.44 -8.34 9.47
C LYS A 57 0.56 -9.10 10.44
N MET A 58 -0.75 -9.14 10.17
CA MET A 58 -1.72 -9.88 10.99
C MET A 58 -1.39 -11.38 11.02
N VAL A 59 -1.06 -11.97 9.87
CA VAL A 59 -0.69 -13.40 9.79
C VAL A 59 0.60 -13.69 10.57
N ASP A 60 1.64 -12.85 10.44
CA ASP A 60 2.89 -13.07 11.19
C ASP A 60 2.67 -12.91 12.71
N LYS A 61 1.86 -11.93 13.13
CA LYS A 61 1.47 -11.76 14.54
C LYS A 61 0.76 -13.00 15.08
N LEU A 62 -0.29 -13.47 14.41
CA LEU A 62 -1.02 -14.69 14.80
C LEU A 62 -0.12 -15.93 14.82
N GLY A 63 0.88 -15.99 13.93
CA GLY A 63 1.87 -17.06 13.91
C GLY A 63 2.75 -17.06 15.16
N ARG A 64 3.20 -15.88 15.60
CA ARG A 64 4.01 -15.73 16.83
C ARG A 64 3.22 -16.03 18.09
N GLU A 65 2.00 -15.48 18.20
CA GLU A 65 1.12 -15.71 19.35
C GLU A 65 0.84 -17.21 19.54
N LYS A 66 0.58 -17.96 18.45
CA LYS A 66 0.39 -19.42 18.52
C LYS A 66 1.64 -20.19 18.97
N ILE A 67 2.84 -19.72 18.61
CA ILE A 67 4.09 -20.33 19.03
C ILE A 67 4.32 -20.08 20.52
N GLU A 68 4.03 -18.88 21.01
CA GLU A 68 4.10 -18.53 22.43
C GLU A 68 3.11 -19.37 23.26
N GLU A 69 1.84 -19.46 22.84
CA GLU A 69 0.82 -20.30 23.50
C GLU A 69 1.15 -21.81 23.49
N SER A 70 1.92 -22.30 22.51
CA SER A 70 2.30 -23.72 22.44
C SER A 70 3.52 -24.07 23.32
N ASN A 71 4.20 -23.06 23.87
CA ASN A 71 5.39 -23.22 24.71
C ASN A 71 5.11 -23.00 26.21
N GLU A 72 3.86 -22.71 26.59
CA GLU A 72 3.34 -22.68 27.97
C GLU A 72 2.59 -23.98 28.32
#